data_AF-A0A5N7ISA5-F1
#
_entry.id   AF-A0A5N7ISA5-F1
#
_cell.length_a   1.000
_cell.length_b   1.000
_cell.length_c   1.000
_cell.angle_alpha   90.00
_cell.angle_beta   90.00
_cell.angle_gamma   90.00
#
_symmetry.space_group_name_H-M   'P 1'
#
loop_
_entity.id
_entity.type
_entity.pdbx_description
1 polymer ?
#
loop_
_entity_poly.entity_id
_entity_poly.type
_entity_poly.pdbx_seq_one_letter_code
_entity_poly.pdbx_strand_id
1 'polypeptide(L)'
;MDFFKLGQGLLIFLGIIIMIILIVGLIKLIKTITSVNSIIKRNEDDIEEILSVLPKTFKNWFEITDNVKDVTEVVVEKTASALKSTESFQKYLVYIVDILTIAKNIFSTKK
;
A
#
# COMPACT_ATOMS: atom_id res chain seq x y z
N MET A 1 -22.09 -55.22 28.14
CA MET A 1 -20.73 -54.71 27.80
C MET A 1 -20.73 -53.88 26.51
N ASP A 2 -21.71 -54.09 25.63
CA ASP A 2 -21.71 -53.48 24.28
C ASP A 2 -22.13 -52.01 24.22
N PHE A 3 -22.98 -51.55 25.15
CA PHE A 3 -23.41 -50.13 25.19
C PHE A 3 -22.25 -49.16 25.48
N PHE A 4 -21.35 -49.53 26.40
CA PHE A 4 -20.14 -48.74 26.69
C PHE A 4 -19.18 -48.67 25.50
N LYS A 5 -19.03 -49.78 24.75
CA LYS A 5 -18.21 -49.82 23.53
C LYS A 5 -18.81 -48.96 22.42
N LEU A 6 -20.14 -48.97 22.29
CA LEU A 6 -20.85 -48.13 21.32
C LEU A 6 -20.65 -46.63 21.63
N GLY A 7 -20.76 -46.23 22.90
CA GLY A 7 -20.53 -44.85 23.34
C GLY A 7 -19.10 -44.37 23.09
N GLN A 8 -18.10 -45.23 23.35
CA GLN A 8 -16.69 -44.93 23.06
C GLN A 8 -16.43 -44.75 21.56
N GLY A 9 -17.01 -45.61 20.72
CA GLY A 9 -16.89 -45.49 19.26
C GLY A 9 -17.46 -44.17 18.72
N LEU A 10 -18.61 -43.74 19.25
CA LEU A 10 -19.25 -42.48 18.86
C LEU A 10 -18.40 -41.26 19.24
N LEU A 11 -17.76 -41.31 20.42
CA LEU A 11 -16.90 -40.24 20.92
C LEU A 11 -15.61 -40.10 20.10
N ILE A 12 -15.01 -41.22 19.69
CA ILE A 12 -13.85 -41.23 18.79
C ILE A 12 -14.22 -40.66 17.42
N PHE A 13 -15.38 -41.05 16.87
CA PHE A 13 -15.86 -40.55 15.59
C PHE A 13 -16.08 -39.02 15.61
N LEU A 14 -16.71 -38.50 16.66
CA LEU A 14 -16.85 -37.06 16.89
C LEU A 14 -15.49 -36.35 17.01
N GLY A 15 -14.53 -36.95 17.72
CA GLY A 15 -13.18 -36.43 17.84
C GLY A 15 -12.48 -36.28 16.48
N ILE A 16 -12.62 -37.27 15.61
CA ILE A 16 -12.05 -37.23 14.25
C ILE A 16 -12.70 -36.10 13.42
N ILE A 17 -14.02 -35.94 13.49
CA ILE A 17 -14.73 -34.87 12.77
C ILE A 17 -14.24 -33.49 13.22
N ILE A 18 -14.13 -33.27 14.54
CA ILE A 18 -13.63 -32.01 15.10
C ILE A 18 -12.20 -31.76 14.63
N MET A 19 -11.35 -32.78 14.61
CA MET A 19 -9.97 -32.68 14.16
C MET A 19 -9.89 -32.27 12.68
N ILE A 20 -10.72 -32.85 11.81
CA ILE A 20 -10.79 -32.50 10.39
C ILE A 20 -11.20 -31.04 10.22
N ILE A 21 -12.24 -30.58 10.93
CA ILE A 21 -12.71 -29.19 10.89
C ILE A 21 -11.59 -28.24 11.33
N LEU A 22 -10.87 -28.59 12.39
CA LEU A 22 -9.77 -27.78 12.92
C LEU A 22 -8.62 -27.68 11.91
N ILE A 23 -8.23 -28.79 11.26
CA ILE A 23 -7.22 -28.79 10.20
C ILE A 23 -7.64 -27.88 9.04
N VAL A 24 -8.88 -28.01 8.57
CA VAL A 24 -9.41 -27.17 7.48
C VAL A 24 -9.43 -25.69 7.89
N GLY A 25 -9.80 -25.39 9.14
CA GLY A 25 -9.78 -24.05 9.71
C GLY A 25 -8.37 -23.45 9.71
N LEU A 26 -7.37 -24.20 10.19
CA LEU A 26 -5.97 -23.77 10.20
C LEU A 26 -5.44 -23.52 8.78
N ILE A 27 -5.74 -24.40 7.82
CA ILE A 27 -5.33 -24.22 6.42
C ILE A 27 -5.93 -22.93 5.84
N LYS A 28 -7.21 -22.66 6.10
CA LYS A 28 -7.86 -21.42 5.65
C LYS A 28 -7.25 -20.18 6.32
N LEU A 29 -6.97 -20.26 7.62
CA LEU A 29 -6.34 -19.16 8.37
C LEU A 29 -4.94 -18.83 7.80
N ILE A 30 -4.11 -19.85 7.56
CA ILE A 30 -2.79 -19.68 6.95
C ILE A 30 -2.92 -18.98 5.60
N LYS A 31 -3.82 -19.46 4.73
CA LYS A 31 -4.06 -18.83 3.42
C LYS A 31 -4.49 -17.36 3.55
N THR A 32 -5.37 -17.03 4.48
CA THR A 32 -5.78 -15.64 4.72
C THR A 32 -4.61 -14.78 5.15
N ILE A 33 -3.78 -15.26 6.09
CA ILE A 33 -2.59 -14.52 6.55
C ILE A 33 -1.62 -14.30 5.39
N THR A 34 -1.35 -15.34 4.58
CA THR A 34 -0.48 -15.22 3.41
C THR A 34 -1.01 -14.22 2.38
N SER A 35 -2.32 -14.25 2.09
CA SER A 35 -2.95 -13.28 1.19
C SER A 35 -2.86 -11.86 1.70
N VAL A 36 -3.16 -11.62 2.99
CA VAL A 36 -3.02 -10.30 3.61
C VAL A 36 -1.57 -9.81 3.52
N ASN A 37 -0.60 -10.66 3.84
CA ASN A 37 0.82 -10.33 3.72
C ASN A 37 1.23 -9.97 2.28
N SER A 38 0.68 -10.67 1.29
CA SER A 38 0.95 -10.34 -0.13
C SER A 38 0.37 -8.99 -0.55
N ILE A 39 -0.81 -8.61 -0.02
CA ILE A 39 -1.44 -7.30 -0.29
C ILE A 39 -0.63 -6.19 0.37
N ILE A 40 -0.21 -6.38 1.63
CA ILE A 40 0.64 -5.42 2.35
C ILE A 40 1.94 -5.19 1.57
N LYS A 41 2.61 -6.28 1.16
CA LYS A 41 3.85 -6.17 0.41
C LYS A 41 3.68 -5.43 -0.92
N ARG A 42 2.65 -5.78 -1.71
CA ARG A 42 2.37 -5.07 -2.97
C ARG A 42 2.12 -3.58 -2.74
N ASN A 43 1.36 -3.22 -1.70
CA ASN A 43 1.13 -1.81 -1.39
C ASN A 43 2.40 -1.09 -0.92
N GLU A 44 3.29 -1.76 -0.19
CA GLU A 44 4.60 -1.22 0.20
C GLU A 44 5.47 -0.96 -1.04
N ASP A 45 5.52 -1.93 -1.97
CA ASP A 45 6.25 -1.83 -3.24
C ASP A 45 5.69 -0.67 -4.11
N ASP A 46 4.36 -0.58 -4.26
CA ASP A 46 3.69 0.49 -5.02
C ASP A 46 3.97 1.89 -4.42
N ILE A 47 3.93 2.03 -3.09
CA ILE A 47 4.24 3.28 -2.40
C ILE A 47 5.71 3.66 -2.61
N GLU A 48 6.63 2.69 -2.57
CA GLU A 48 8.04 2.93 -2.82
C GLU A 48 8.32 3.35 -4.26
N GLU A 49 7.66 2.72 -5.23
CA GLU A 49 7.73 3.11 -6.64
C GLU A 49 7.25 4.55 -6.82
N ILE A 50 6.08 4.90 -6.30
CA ILE A 50 5.53 6.26 -6.38
C ILE A 50 6.48 7.26 -5.73
N LEU A 51 6.97 6.99 -4.52
CA LEU A 51 7.94 7.87 -3.84
C LEU A 51 9.23 8.07 -4.66
N SER A 52 9.64 7.10 -5.47
CA SER A 52 10.83 7.19 -6.32
C SER A 52 10.61 7.96 -7.62
N VAL A 53 9.41 7.88 -8.19
CA VAL A 53 9.05 8.49 -9.48
C VAL A 53 8.57 9.92 -9.31
N LEU A 54 7.85 10.19 -8.23
CA LEU A 54 7.20 11.47 -7.96
C LEU A 54 8.19 12.66 -7.98
N PRO A 55 9.37 12.61 -7.34
CA PRO A 55 10.37 13.68 -7.43
C PRO A 55 10.93 13.88 -8.85
N LYS A 56 11.10 12.80 -9.62
CA LYS A 56 11.68 12.85 -10.98
C LYS A 56 10.72 13.48 -11.97
N THR A 57 9.46 13.08 -11.95
CA THR A 57 8.40 13.66 -12.80
C THR A 57 8.27 15.16 -12.54
N PHE A 58 8.39 15.58 -11.27
CA PHE A 58 8.30 17.00 -10.94
C PHE A 58 9.56 17.79 -11.28
N LYS A 59 10.76 17.22 -11.12
CA LYS A 59 11.99 17.87 -11.59
C LYS A 59 11.91 18.17 -13.09
N ASN A 60 11.45 17.21 -13.89
CA ASN A 60 11.24 17.41 -15.33
C ASN A 60 10.19 18.50 -15.62
N TRP A 61 9.11 18.56 -14.83
CA TRP A 61 8.11 19.64 -14.95
C TRP A 61 8.71 21.01 -14.65
N PHE A 62 9.50 21.15 -13.57
CA PHE A 62 10.18 22.38 -13.22
C PHE A 62 11.13 22.84 -14.33
N GLU A 63 11.93 21.94 -14.87
CA GLU A 63 12.83 22.22 -15.99
C GLU A 63 12.07 22.67 -17.25
N ILE A 64 10.92 22.06 -17.56
CA ILE A 64 10.06 22.50 -18.67
C ILE A 64 9.51 23.91 -18.39
N THR A 65 9.06 24.19 -17.16
CA THR A 65 8.52 25.52 -16.82
C THR A 65 9.59 26.62 -16.82
N ASP A 66 10.81 26.32 -16.39
CA ASP A 66 11.93 27.27 -16.44
C ASP A 66 12.38 27.54 -17.88
N ASN A 67 12.46 26.50 -18.73
CA ASN A 67 12.75 26.69 -20.15
C ASN A 67 11.66 27.55 -20.85
N VAL A 68 10.40 27.41 -20.45
CA VAL A 68 9.31 28.28 -20.96
C VAL A 68 9.42 29.70 -20.40
N LYS A 69 9.88 29.87 -19.15
CA LYS A 69 10.12 31.17 -18.52
C LYS A 69 11.17 31.98 -19.29
N ASP A 70 12.26 31.34 -19.72
CA ASP A 70 13.32 31.99 -20.52
C ASP A 70 12.82 32.43 -21.90
N VAL A 71 11.89 31.70 -22.52
CA VAL A 71 11.26 32.07 -23.80
C VAL A 71 10.17 33.15 -23.63
N THR A 72 9.64 33.33 -22.41
CA THR A 72 8.51 34.23 -22.11
C THR A 72 8.90 35.56 -21.48
N GLU A 73 10.18 35.94 -21.48
CA GLU A 73 10.64 37.31 -21.18
C GLU A 73 9.93 38.37 -22.07
N VAL A 74 9.35 37.92 -23.20
CA VAL A 74 8.54 38.72 -24.15
C VAL A 74 7.03 38.77 -23.79
N VAL A 75 6.53 37.95 -22.85
CA VAL A 75 5.09 37.75 -22.55
C VAL A 75 4.81 37.89 -21.04
N VAL A 76 5.13 39.06 -20.49
CA VAL A 76 5.22 39.40 -19.05
C VAL A 76 3.96 39.06 -18.22
N GLU A 77 2.76 39.08 -18.79
CA GLU A 77 1.51 38.99 -18.02
C GLU A 77 1.05 37.55 -17.72
N LYS A 78 1.37 36.57 -18.59
CA LYS A 78 1.02 35.15 -18.35
C LYS A 78 2.01 34.46 -17.41
N THR A 79 3.25 34.94 -17.35
CA THR A 79 4.34 34.35 -16.56
C THR A 79 4.16 34.57 -15.06
N ALA A 80 3.56 35.69 -14.62
CA ALA A 80 3.29 35.94 -13.19
C ALA A 80 2.32 34.90 -12.57
N SER A 81 1.30 34.50 -13.33
CA SER A 81 0.35 33.47 -12.92
C SER A 81 0.97 32.06 -12.93
N ALA A 82 1.85 31.78 -13.90
CA ALA A 82 2.60 30.53 -13.96
C ALA A 82 3.59 30.40 -12.78
N LEU A 83 4.29 31.49 -12.43
CA LEU A 83 5.23 31.54 -11.31
C LEU A 83 4.54 31.32 -9.94
N LYS A 84 3.39 31.97 -9.71
CA LYS A 84 2.59 31.73 -8.48
C LYS A 84 2.03 30.31 -8.42
N SER A 85 1.68 29.74 -9.57
CA SER A 85 1.23 28.35 -9.67
C SER A 85 2.37 27.37 -9.32
N THR A 86 3.60 27.62 -9.76
CA THR A 86 4.75 26.77 -9.42
C THR A 86 5.07 26.75 -7.92
N GLU A 87 5.04 27.88 -7.22
CA GLU A 87 5.27 27.92 -5.77
C GLU A 87 4.19 27.16 -4.98
N SER A 88 2.93 27.36 -5.37
CA SER A 88 1.80 26.64 -4.77
C SER A 88 1.94 25.13 -5.02
N PHE A 89 2.39 24.76 -6.22
CA PHE A 89 2.59 23.38 -6.61
C PHE A 89 3.70 22.70 -5.78
N GLN A 90 4.87 23.33 -5.60
CA GLN A 90 5.94 22.81 -4.73
C GLN A 90 5.44 22.49 -3.32
N LYS A 91 4.61 23.37 -2.76
CA LYS A 91 4.01 23.16 -1.44
C LYS A 91 3.09 21.93 -1.40
N TYR A 92 2.28 21.72 -2.44
CA TYR A 92 1.46 20.50 -2.55
C TYR A 92 2.31 19.24 -2.71
N LEU A 93 3.46 19.32 -3.38
CA LEU A 93 4.37 18.17 -3.52
C LEU A 93 4.95 17.72 -2.20
N VAL A 94 5.40 18.68 -1.36
CA VAL A 94 5.87 18.37 -0.01
C VAL A 94 4.79 17.64 0.78
N TYR A 95 3.55 18.12 0.71
CA TYR A 95 2.43 17.44 1.39
C TYR A 95 2.16 16.03 0.86
N ILE A 96 2.23 15.80 -0.46
CA ILE A 96 2.02 14.46 -1.04
C ILE A 96 3.15 13.51 -0.63
N VAL A 97 4.41 13.97 -0.67
CA VAL A 97 5.57 13.18 -0.21
C VAL A 97 5.45 12.85 1.28
N ASP A 98 5.02 13.81 2.11
CA ASP A 98 4.80 13.59 3.55
C ASP A 98 3.68 12.57 3.80
N ILE A 99 2.55 12.67 3.11
CA ILE A 99 1.44 11.71 3.21
C ILE A 99 1.89 10.30 2.82
N LEU A 100 2.61 10.17 1.70
CA LEU A 100 3.14 8.89 1.23
C LEU A 100 4.21 8.33 2.18
N THR A 101 5.03 9.20 2.78
CA THR A 101 6.02 8.80 3.79
C THR A 101 5.34 8.31 5.06
N ILE A 102 4.27 8.97 5.51
CA ILE A 102 3.44 8.50 6.63
C ILE A 102 2.80 7.15 6.29
N ALA A 103 2.26 6.99 5.07
CA ALA A 103 1.70 5.72 4.61
C ALA A 103 2.78 4.62 4.62
N LYS A 104 3.96 4.87 4.04
CA LYS A 104 5.10 3.94 4.08
C LYS A 104 5.45 3.55 5.51
N ASN A 105 5.53 4.51 6.44
CA ASN A 105 5.82 4.23 7.84
C ASN A 105 4.74 3.34 8.47
N ILE A 106 3.45 3.59 8.24
CA ILE A 106 2.36 2.75 8.79
C ILE A 106 2.43 1.32 8.25
N PHE A 107 2.73 1.14 6.96
CA PHE A 107 2.81 -0.18 6.34
C PHE A 107 4.11 -0.93 6.65
N SER A 108 5.23 -0.24 6.82
CA SER A 108 6.55 -0.85 7.07
C SER A 108 6.84 -1.11 8.56
N THR A 109 6.18 -0.39 9.49
CA THR A 109 6.41 -0.54 10.95
C THR A 109 5.88 -1.87 11.54
N LYS A 110 5.23 -2.73 10.74
CA LYS A 110 4.70 -4.04 11.20
C LYS A 110 5.64 -5.22 10.93
N LYS A 111 6.92 -4.98 10.68
CA LYS A 111 7.94 -6.02 10.52
C LYS A 111 8.54 -6.47 11.85
#